data_AF-A0A0U1KJ44-F1
#
_entry.id   AF-A0A0U1KJ44-F1
#
_cell.length_a   1.000
_cell.length_b   1.000
_cell.length_c   1.000
_cell.angle_alpha   90.00
_cell.angle_beta   90.00
_cell.angle_gamma   90.00
#
_symmetry.space_group_name_H-M   'P 1'
#
loop_
_entity.id
_entity.type
_entity.pdbx_description
1 polymer ?
#
loop_
_entity_poly.entity_id
_entity_poly.type
_entity_poly.pdbx_seq_one_letter_code
_entity_poly.pdbx_strand_id
1 'polypeptide(L)'
;MFNRLQAYFRTENDAEDVRAKLNKVNVKNVTVDTLDTDYDTTFTAPLVARISTSPNAAGMSLYPFQVEDDDALYENAKDRNVILECEVEEEDFTEALQILYENEGYVDKDIFN
;
A
#
# COMPACT_ATOMS: atom_id res chain seq x y z
N MET A 1 -4.26 -9.58 -15.78
CA MET A 1 -3.79 -8.23 -16.18
C MET A 1 -2.80 -7.74 -15.13
N PHE A 2 -1.92 -6.78 -15.40
CA PHE A 2 -1.04 -6.20 -14.37
C PHE A 2 -1.55 -4.82 -13.96
N ASN A 3 -1.65 -4.59 -12.65
CA ASN A 3 -2.06 -3.32 -12.05
C ASN A 3 -0.88 -2.68 -11.33
N ARG A 4 -0.74 -1.36 -11.47
CA ARG A 4 0.28 -0.61 -10.72
C ARG A 4 -0.11 -0.52 -9.25
N LEU A 5 0.89 -0.70 -8.40
CA LEU A 5 0.77 -0.59 -6.95
C LEU A 5 1.94 0.25 -6.44
N GLN A 6 1.62 1.27 -5.65
CA GLN A 6 2.58 2.13 -4.98
C GLN A 6 2.31 2.11 -3.48
N ALA A 7 3.36 1.93 -2.70
CA ALA A 7 3.30 1.90 -1.26
C ALA A 7 4.40 2.76 -0.62
N TYR A 8 4.07 3.38 0.52
CA TYR A 8 4.90 4.37 1.19
C TYR A 8 5.30 3.89 2.60
N PHE A 9 6.59 4.03 2.91
CA PHE A 9 7.24 3.52 4.10
C PHE A 9 8.08 4.60 4.79
N ARG A 10 8.31 4.42 6.10
CA ARG A 10 9.16 5.31 6.90
C ARG A 10 10.64 5.06 6.68
N THR A 11 11.04 3.82 6.42
CA THR A 11 12.45 3.44 6.25
C THR A 11 12.65 2.57 5.01
N GLU A 12 13.86 2.62 4.45
CA GLU A 12 14.27 1.78 3.31
C GLU A 12 14.20 0.29 3.66
N ASN A 13 14.57 -0.05 4.90
CA ASN A 13 14.50 -1.42 5.39
C ASN A 13 13.07 -1.98 5.35
N ASP A 14 12.07 -1.18 5.74
CA ASP A 14 10.67 -1.63 5.70
C ASP A 14 10.23 -1.92 4.25
N ALA A 15 10.62 -1.05 3.30
CA ALA A 15 10.31 -1.24 1.89
C ALA A 15 11.03 -2.46 1.30
N GLU A 16 12.30 -2.67 1.63
CA GLU A 16 13.08 -3.84 1.18
C GLU A 16 12.57 -5.16 1.78
N ASP A 17 12.10 -5.15 3.03
CA ASP A 17 11.46 -6.31 3.65
C ASP A 17 10.16 -6.68 2.91
N VAL A 18 9.36 -5.68 2.52
CA VAL A 18 8.17 -5.88 1.70
C VAL A 18 8.53 -6.39 0.30
N ARG A 19 9.53 -5.79 -0.35
CA ARG A 19 10.04 -6.24 -1.65
C ARG A 19 10.44 -7.71 -1.61
N ALA A 20 11.09 -8.16 -0.53
CA ALA A 20 11.42 -9.56 -0.34
C ALA A 20 10.18 -10.46 -0.23
N LYS A 21 9.14 -10.01 0.49
CA LYS A 21 7.87 -10.73 0.68
C LYS A 21 7.01 -10.77 -0.59
N LEU A 22 7.07 -9.75 -1.44
CA LEU A 22 6.36 -9.70 -2.72
C LEU A 22 6.82 -10.77 -3.72
N ASN A 23 8.00 -11.39 -3.52
CA ASN A 23 8.41 -12.55 -4.34
C ASN A 23 7.49 -13.77 -4.23
N LYS A 24 6.53 -13.77 -3.29
CA LYS A 24 5.50 -14.81 -3.15
C LYS A 24 4.38 -14.70 -4.17
N VAL A 25 4.19 -13.51 -4.74
CA VAL A 25 3.14 -13.19 -5.71
C VAL A 25 3.76 -12.81 -7.06
N ASN A 26 2.95 -12.81 -8.13
CA ASN A 26 3.41 -12.46 -9.46
C ASN A 26 3.52 -10.94 -9.60
N VAL A 27 4.73 -10.43 -9.35
CA VAL A 27 5.08 -9.01 -9.44
C VAL A 27 6.18 -8.75 -10.46
N LYS A 28 6.15 -7.56 -11.05
CA LYS A 28 7.16 -7.07 -12.00
C LYS A 28 7.54 -5.63 -11.69
N ASN A 29 8.69 -5.20 -12.21
CA ASN A 29 9.18 -3.83 -12.11
C ASN A 29 9.27 -3.29 -10.67
N VAL A 30 9.59 -4.18 -9.71
CA VAL A 30 9.67 -3.80 -8.29
C VAL A 30 10.86 -2.89 -8.06
N THR A 31 10.58 -1.65 -7.64
CA THR A 31 11.57 -0.60 -7.40
C THR A 31 11.34 -0.01 -6.01
N VAL A 32 12.43 0.25 -5.29
CA VAL A 32 12.42 1.01 -4.03
C VAL A 32 13.18 2.31 -4.27
N ASP A 33 12.57 3.43 -3.90
CA ASP A 33 13.15 4.77 -4.10
C ASP A 33 12.89 5.65 -2.86
N THR A 34 13.63 6.76 -2.77
CA THR A 34 13.49 7.74 -1.70
C THR A 34 13.11 9.09 -2.29
N LEU A 35 12.01 9.67 -1.82
CA LEU A 35 11.63 11.04 -2.13
C LEU A 35 12.52 12.02 -1.37
N ASP A 36 13.07 12.98 -2.09
CA ASP A 36 13.62 14.19 -1.48
C ASP A 36 12.47 14.97 -0.84
N THR A 37 12.62 15.30 0.45
CA THR A 37 11.59 15.82 1.37
C THR A 37 10.94 17.14 0.93
N ASP A 38 11.39 17.76 -0.17
CA ASP A 38 11.01 19.13 -0.51
C ASP A 38 9.69 19.28 -1.29
N TYR A 39 9.09 18.25 -1.94
CA TYR A 39 8.04 18.55 -2.93
C TYR A 39 6.81 17.65 -3.14
N ASP A 40 6.61 16.50 -2.49
CA ASP A 40 5.42 15.67 -2.81
C ASP A 40 4.36 15.61 -1.71
N THR A 41 3.19 16.20 -1.99
CA THR A 41 1.96 16.07 -1.19
C THR A 41 1.14 14.87 -1.67
N THR A 42 1.75 13.69 -1.80
CA THR A 42 0.99 12.50 -2.17
C THR A 42 0.08 12.08 -1.02
N PHE A 43 -1.21 11.96 -1.29
CA PHE A 43 -2.19 11.57 -0.29
C PHE A 43 -2.12 10.05 -0.06
N THR A 44 -1.39 9.65 0.97
CA THR A 44 -1.24 8.23 1.36
C THR A 44 -2.24 7.87 2.46
N ALA A 45 -2.83 6.68 2.40
CA ALA A 45 -3.72 6.19 3.45
C ALA A 45 -3.30 4.78 3.91
N PRO A 46 -3.47 4.45 5.20
CA PRO A 46 -3.28 3.09 5.66
C PRO A 46 -4.35 2.19 5.04
N LEU A 47 -3.98 0.95 4.73
CA LEU A 47 -4.95 -0.09 4.40
C LEU A 47 -5.73 -0.47 5.68
N VAL A 48 -7.04 -0.67 5.54
CA VAL A 48 -7.90 -1.19 6.61
C VAL A 48 -8.60 -2.46 6.15
N ALA A 49 -8.56 -3.49 7.00
CA ALA A 49 -9.29 -4.72 6.79
C ALA A 49 -10.73 -4.58 7.28
N ARG A 50 -11.71 -4.78 6.39
CA ARG A 50 -13.09 -5.04 6.80
C ARG A 50 -13.36 -6.53 6.72
N ILE A 51 -13.62 -7.12 7.88
CA ILE A 51 -14.11 -8.49 7.99
C ILE A 51 -15.62 -8.45 7.78
N SER A 52 -16.07 -8.97 6.64
CA SER A 52 -17.50 -9.16 6.38
C SER A 52 -17.98 -10.35 7.20
N THR A 53 -18.87 -10.13 8.17
CA THR A 53 -19.50 -11.19 8.98
C THR A 53 -20.72 -11.82 8.31
N SER A 54 -20.89 -11.60 7.00
CA SER A 54 -22.04 -12.10 6.25
C SER A 54 -21.91 -13.61 6.03
N PRO A 55 -22.92 -14.42 6.37
CA PRO A 55 -22.87 -15.88 6.26
C PRO A 55 -22.68 -16.40 4.82
N ASN A 56 -22.83 -15.54 3.81
CA ASN A 56 -22.67 -15.88 2.39
C ASN A 56 -21.41 -15.28 1.74
N ALA A 57 -20.59 -14.53 2.47
CA ALA A 57 -19.37 -13.91 1.94
C ALA A 57 -18.26 -14.00 3.00
N ALA A 58 -17.63 -15.17 3.08
CA ALA A 58 -16.39 -15.34 3.82
C ALA A 58 -15.26 -14.72 2.98
N GLY A 59 -14.84 -13.51 3.35
CA GLY A 59 -13.74 -12.83 2.69
C GLY A 59 -13.31 -11.59 3.49
N MET A 60 -12.01 -11.49 3.75
CA MET A 60 -11.39 -10.25 4.21
C MET A 60 -11.21 -9.35 2.98
N SER A 61 -11.68 -8.11 3.06
CA SER A 61 -11.55 -7.16 1.96
C SER A 61 -10.79 -5.93 2.48
N LEU A 62 -9.70 -5.59 1.78
CA LEU A 62 -8.78 -4.50 2.13
C LEU A 62 -9.13 -3.26 1.30
N TYR A 63 -9.24 -2.12 1.95
CA TYR A 63 -9.53 -0.82 1.32
C TYR A 63 -8.63 0.25 1.95
N PRO A 64 -8.35 1.36 1.25
CA PRO A 64 -7.65 2.48 1.86
C PRO A 64 -8.63 3.14 2.84
N PHE A 65 -8.15 3.51 4.02
CA PHE A 65 -8.99 4.22 4.99
C PHE A 65 -9.38 5.60 4.42
N GLN A 66 -10.68 5.80 4.15
CA GLN A 66 -11.22 7.11 3.77
C GLN A 66 -11.51 7.91 5.04
N VAL A 67 -10.74 8.97 5.28
CA VAL A 67 -11.09 10.01 6.27
C VAL A 67 -11.66 11.20 5.52
N GLU A 68 -12.82 11.71 5.98
CA GLU A 68 -13.56 12.80 5.32
C GLU A 68 -12.91 14.19 5.49
N ASP A 69 -12.02 14.36 6.46
CA ASP A 69 -11.29 15.60 6.76
C ASP A 69 -10.05 15.18 7.57
N ASP A 70 -8.80 15.39 7.13
CA ASP A 70 -7.69 14.96 8.00
C ASP A 70 -6.31 15.60 7.75
N ASP A 71 -6.01 16.65 8.52
CA ASP A 71 -4.64 17.12 8.76
C ASP A 71 -3.77 16.03 9.44
N ALA A 72 -4.37 15.07 10.16
CA ALA A 72 -3.62 14.06 10.93
C ALA A 72 -3.02 12.93 10.06
N LEU A 73 -3.69 12.53 8.98
CA LEU A 73 -3.10 11.68 7.95
C LEU A 73 -1.97 12.39 7.19
N TYR A 74 -2.12 13.70 6.92
CA TYR A 74 -1.07 14.51 6.29
C TYR A 74 0.20 14.58 7.15
N GLU A 75 0.06 14.80 8.46
CA GLU A 75 1.20 14.81 9.39
C GLU A 75 1.87 13.44 9.50
N ASN A 76 1.12 12.32 9.42
CA ASN A 76 1.71 10.97 9.42
C ASN A 76 2.32 10.53 8.09
N ALA A 77 1.88 11.14 6.98
CA ALA A 77 2.43 10.92 5.64
C ALA A 77 3.77 11.65 5.43
N LYS A 78 3.99 12.78 6.11
CA LYS A 78 5.21 13.61 5.98
C LYS A 78 6.52 12.88 6.28
N ASP A 79 6.49 11.81 7.08
CA ASP A 79 7.68 11.06 7.46
C ASP A 79 7.89 9.78 6.61
N ARG A 80 7.11 9.59 5.54
CA ARG A 80 7.15 8.39 4.68
C ARG A 80 7.79 8.68 3.33
N ASN A 81 9.10 8.84 3.38
CA ASN A 81 9.89 9.29 2.23
C ASN A 81 10.30 8.14 1.33
N VAL A 82 10.02 6.89 1.70
CA VAL A 82 10.44 5.71 0.95
C VAL A 82 9.25 5.16 0.19
N ILE A 83 9.40 4.98 -1.12
CA ILE A 83 8.39 4.43 -2.02
C ILE A 83 8.81 3.04 -2.46
N LEU A 84 7.86 2.11 -2.46
CA LEU A 84 7.93 0.87 -3.22
C LEU A 84 6.92 0.95 -4.36
N GLU A 85 7.40 0.79 -5.58
CA GLU A 85 6.58 0.71 -6.79
C GLU A 85 6.67 -0.68 -7.40
N CYS A 86 5.54 -1.25 -7.80
CA CYS A 86 5.51 -2.50 -8.55
C CYS A 86 4.27 -2.64 -9.44
N GLU A 87 4.32 -3.62 -10.33
CA GLU A 87 3.17 -4.09 -11.10
C GLU A 87 2.79 -5.47 -10.60
N VAL A 88 1.55 -5.64 -10.11
CA VAL A 88 1.04 -6.91 -9.56
C VAL A 88 0.02 -7.52 -10.53
N GLU A 89 0.09 -8.83 -10.73
CA GLU A 89 -0.98 -9.54 -11.45
C GLU A 89 -2.31 -9.42 -10.69
N GLU A 90 -3.39 -9.16 -11.42
CA GLU A 90 -4.74 -8.95 -10.90
C GLU A 90 -5.21 -10.09 -9.98
N GLU A 91 -4.85 -11.33 -10.31
CA GLU A 91 -5.18 -12.53 -9.51
C GLU A 91 -4.52 -12.50 -8.12
N ASP A 92 -3.33 -11.90 -8.03
CA ASP A 92 -2.53 -11.80 -6.80
C ASP A 92 -2.68 -10.44 -6.09
N PHE A 93 -3.47 -9.51 -6.65
CA PHE A 93 -3.58 -8.14 -6.15
C PHE A 93 -4.03 -8.08 -4.69
N THR A 94 -4.96 -8.96 -4.29
CA THR A 94 -5.44 -9.02 -2.90
C THR A 94 -4.36 -9.50 -1.94
N GLU A 95 -3.56 -10.48 -2.34
CA GLU A 95 -2.45 -11.00 -1.52
C GLU A 95 -1.32 -9.97 -1.40
N ALA A 96 -1.03 -9.24 -2.48
CA ALA A 96 -0.08 -8.12 -2.44
C ALA A 96 -0.53 -7.01 -1.48
N LEU A 97 -1.81 -6.61 -1.51
CA LEU A 97 -2.37 -5.67 -0.54
C LEU A 97 -2.27 -6.19 0.89
N GLN A 98 -2.46 -7.49 1.11
CA GLN A 98 -2.31 -8.09 2.43
C GLN A 98 -0.86 -8.01 2.93
N ILE A 99 0.12 -8.29 2.06
CA ILE A 99 1.54 -8.13 2.38
C ILE A 99 1.82 -6.67 2.76
N LEU A 100 1.30 -5.69 2.01
CA LEU A 100 1.48 -4.27 2.36
C LEU A 100 0.86 -3.92 3.72
N TYR A 101 -0.36 -4.37 3.97
CA TYR A 101 -1.08 -4.13 5.23
C TYR A 101 -0.33 -4.70 6.44
N GLU A 102 0.18 -5.93 6.34
CA GLU A 102 0.93 -6.60 7.42
C GLU A 102 2.27 -5.92 7.74
N ASN A 103 2.78 -5.07 6.84
CA ASN A 103 4.05 -4.36 6.99
C ASN A 103 3.89 -2.84 7.14
N GLU A 104 2.71 -2.40 7.62
CA GLU A 104 2.41 -0.99 7.86
C GLU A 104 2.62 -0.09 6.61
N GLY A 105 2.48 -0.68 5.42
CA GLY A 105 2.55 0.00 4.14
C GLY A 105 1.31 0.84 3.91
N TYR A 106 1.53 2.08 3.46
CA TYR A 106 0.45 3.01 3.12
C TYR A 106 0.33 3.02 1.61
N VAL A 107 -0.88 3.04 1.08
CA VAL A 107 -1.11 2.98 -0.36
C VAL A 107 -1.65 4.30 -0.86
N ASP A 108 -1.42 4.56 -2.15
CA ASP A 108 -2.10 5.65 -2.84
C ASP A 108 -3.62 5.37 -2.88
N LYS A 109 -4.43 6.40 -2.65
CA LYS A 109 -5.89 6.30 -2.71
C LYS A 109 -6.40 6.00 -4.11
N ASP A 110 -5.65 6.40 -5.14
CA ASP A 110 -6.05 6.25 -6.54
C ASP A 110 -5.96 4.81 -7.06
N ILE A 111 -5.37 3.87 -6.32
CA ILE A 111 -5.36 2.44 -6.72
C ILE A 111 -6.73 1.75 -6.62
N PHE A 112 -7.75 2.43 -6.05
CA PHE A 112 -9.10 1.89 -5.86
C PHE A 112 -10.19 2.63 -6.67
N ASN A 113 -9.81 3.59 -7.53
CA ASN A 113 -10.74 4.39 -8.36
C ASN A 113 -10.82 3.89 -9.81
#